data_AF-A0A919SJP8-F1
#
_entry.id   AF-A0A919SJP8-F1
#
_cell.length_a   1.000
_cell.length_b   1.000
_cell.length_c   1.000
_cell.angle_alpha   90.00
_cell.angle_beta   90.00
_cell.angle_gamma   90.00
#
_symmetry.space_group_name_H-M   'P 1'
#
loop_
_entity.id
_entity.type
_entity.pdbx_description
1 polymer ?
#
loop_
_entity_poly.entity_id
_entity_poly.type
_entity_poly.pdbx_seq_one_letter_code
_entity_poly.pdbx_strand_id
1 'polypeptide(L)'
;MRLSDGVRELRDRPEFAVLSTSGPDGVAQLSVMWVGWDGDELVMATKGCRRKVADVRRDPRVTVLVHDRDRPARFVELRGPAQVTEEDARSLVDTRAQRYTRKDHVRGGVAEEADRVVPRGTPSRLPRGGSGGGDSGTGRGPSRCVAWVPATDRLVVEGVGCGADVLTAYRSGLIWIEAPDEVRRERAMARDGDTYAPHWERWVRHEDAFYAANDVRGQADLIIQNG
;
A
#
# COMPACT_ATOMS: atom_id res chain seq x y z
N MET A 1 19.48 -9.86 -7.91
CA MET A 1 18.46 -10.73 -7.27
C MET A 1 17.43 -11.12 -8.34
N ARG A 2 16.60 -12.15 -8.23
CA ARG A 2 15.61 -12.44 -9.30
C ARG A 2 14.24 -11.91 -8.92
N LEU A 3 13.86 -10.73 -9.45
CA LEU A 3 12.50 -10.19 -9.36
C LEU A 3 11.48 -11.23 -9.84
N SER A 4 10.36 -11.37 -9.13
CA SER A 4 9.26 -12.25 -9.54
C SER A 4 8.61 -11.75 -10.83
N ASP A 5 8.00 -12.66 -11.60
CA ASP A 5 7.37 -12.31 -12.90
C ASP A 5 6.28 -11.24 -12.75
N GLY A 6 5.56 -11.23 -11.62
CA GLY A 6 4.56 -10.21 -11.31
C GLY A 6 5.15 -8.80 -11.14
N VAL A 7 6.36 -8.69 -10.58
CA VAL A 7 7.09 -7.42 -10.46
C VAL A 7 7.63 -6.97 -11.82
N ARG A 8 8.09 -7.92 -12.64
CA ARG A 8 8.58 -7.64 -14.00
C ARG A 8 7.49 -7.05 -14.89
N GLU A 9 6.28 -7.59 -14.86
CA GLU A 9 5.17 -7.09 -15.68
C GLU A 9 4.73 -5.67 -15.27
N LEU A 10 4.70 -5.36 -13.96
CA LEU A 10 4.42 -4.01 -13.47
C LEU A 10 5.56 -3.02 -13.80
N ARG A 11 6.80 -3.51 -13.83
CA ARG A 11 7.98 -2.71 -14.17
C ARG A 11 7.91 -2.16 -15.59
N ASP A 12 7.39 -2.92 -16.54
CA ASP A 12 7.42 -2.58 -17.98
C ASP A 12 6.28 -1.64 -18.40
N ARG A 13 5.31 -1.40 -17.52
CA ARG A 13 4.18 -0.49 -17.74
C ARG A 13 4.39 0.89 -17.07
N PRO A 14 3.76 1.97 -17.57
CA PRO A 14 3.82 3.30 -16.96
C PRO A 14 2.89 3.40 -15.73
N GLU A 15 3.05 2.51 -14.74
CA GLU A 15 2.18 2.51 -13.57
C GLU A 15 2.52 3.62 -12.58
N PHE A 16 1.53 4.11 -11.83
CA PHE A 16 1.80 5.03 -10.73
C PHE A 16 2.20 4.26 -9.47
N ALA A 17 3.05 4.88 -8.66
CA ALA A 17 3.45 4.37 -7.37
C ALA A 17 2.96 5.31 -6.26
N VAL A 18 2.59 4.77 -5.11
CA VAL A 18 2.34 5.52 -3.87
C VAL A 18 3.57 5.37 -2.98
N LEU A 19 4.31 6.47 -2.78
CA LEU A 19 5.39 6.56 -1.82
C LEU A 19 4.83 7.02 -0.47
N SER A 20 5.14 6.29 0.60
CA SER A 20 4.92 6.65 1.99
C SER A 20 6.24 7.02 2.64
N THR A 21 6.29 8.22 3.23
CA THR A 21 7.38 8.71 4.08
C THR A 21 6.82 9.12 5.44
N SER A 22 7.58 8.96 6.52
CA SER A 22 7.16 9.44 7.84
C SER A 22 7.35 10.95 7.93
N GLY A 23 6.42 11.70 8.51
CA GLY A 23 6.58 13.10 8.93
C GLY A 23 7.33 13.22 10.26
N PRO A 24 7.73 14.43 10.69
CA PRO A 24 8.45 14.65 11.95
C PRO A 24 7.60 14.36 13.18
N ASP A 25 6.28 14.39 13.03
CA ASP A 25 5.27 13.94 13.99
C ASP A 25 4.97 12.44 13.89
N GLY A 26 5.66 11.71 13.00
CA GLY A 26 5.43 10.29 12.74
C GLY A 26 4.25 9.99 11.82
N VAL A 27 3.47 11.00 11.41
CA VAL A 27 2.33 10.80 10.50
C VAL A 27 2.84 10.48 9.09
N ALA A 28 2.27 9.47 8.44
CA ALA A 28 2.66 9.10 7.09
C ALA A 28 2.21 10.16 6.07
N GLN A 29 3.16 10.69 5.30
CA GLN A 29 2.88 11.45 4.09
C GLN A 29 2.84 10.49 2.89
N LEU A 30 1.73 10.49 2.16
CA LEU A 30 1.57 9.72 0.92
C LEU A 30 1.76 10.61 -0.31
N SER A 31 2.36 10.06 -1.35
CA SER A 31 2.60 10.76 -2.61
C SER A 31 2.47 9.83 -3.80
N VAL A 32 1.63 10.20 -4.76
CA VAL A 32 1.55 9.53 -6.07
C VAL A 32 2.72 9.99 -6.94
N MET A 33 3.49 9.04 -7.48
CA MET A 33 4.76 9.27 -8.18
C MET A 33 4.83 8.47 -9.47
N TRP A 34 5.49 9.03 -10.48
CA TRP A 34 6.04 8.22 -11.57
C TRP A 34 7.22 7.41 -11.05
N VAL A 35 7.32 6.18 -11.51
CA VAL A 35 8.33 5.22 -11.07
C VAL A 35 9.17 4.73 -12.24
N GLY A 36 10.40 4.33 -11.96
CA GLY A 36 11.27 3.69 -12.92
C GLY A 36 12.08 2.60 -12.24
N TRP A 37 12.91 1.92 -13.03
CA TRP A 37 13.77 0.87 -12.55
C TRP A 37 15.16 1.03 -13.16
N ASP A 38 16.19 0.98 -12.32
CA ASP A 38 17.59 0.87 -12.72
C ASP A 38 18.13 -0.48 -12.24
N GLY A 39 18.48 -1.37 -13.17
CA GLY A 39 18.75 -2.77 -12.82
C GLY A 39 17.58 -3.41 -12.07
N ASP A 40 17.79 -3.78 -10.81
CA ASP A 40 16.76 -4.31 -9.89
C ASP A 40 16.23 -3.25 -8.89
N GLU A 41 16.74 -2.01 -8.94
CA GLU A 41 16.40 -0.94 -8.02
C GLU A 41 15.21 -0.13 -8.54
N LEU A 42 14.26 0.12 -7.63
CA LEU A 42 13.21 1.08 -7.89
C LEU A 42 13.79 2.49 -7.78
N VAL A 43 13.44 3.34 -8.73
CA VAL A 43 13.92 4.72 -8.75
C VAL A 43 12.74 5.67 -8.85
N MET A 44 12.84 6.89 -8.27
CA MET A 44 11.85 7.97 -8.39
C MET A 44 12.57 9.30 -8.64
N ALA A 45 11.84 10.35 -9.02
CA ALA A 45 12.39 11.69 -9.18
C ALA A 45 11.40 12.70 -8.63
N THR A 46 11.90 13.66 -7.87
CA THR A 46 11.13 14.70 -7.20
C THR A 46 12.03 15.87 -6.88
N LYS A 47 11.55 17.12 -6.90
CA LYS A 47 12.34 18.27 -6.44
C LYS A 47 12.78 18.11 -4.97
N GLY A 48 13.97 18.56 -4.62
CA GLY A 48 14.58 18.45 -3.28
C GLY A 48 13.92 19.24 -2.19
N CYS A 49 13.34 20.39 -2.56
CA CYS A 49 12.56 21.23 -1.66
C CYS A 49 11.26 20.56 -1.17
N ARG A 50 10.89 19.38 -1.70
CA ARG A 50 9.65 18.70 -1.32
C ARG A 50 9.80 18.05 0.06
N ARG A 51 8.71 18.11 0.84
CA ARG A 51 8.64 17.50 2.18
C ARG A 51 9.11 16.05 2.23
N LYS A 52 8.68 15.20 1.28
CA LYS A 52 9.14 13.81 1.15
C LYS A 52 10.66 13.63 1.13
N VAL A 53 11.42 14.62 0.63
CA VAL A 53 12.89 14.58 0.61
C VAL A 53 13.44 14.87 2.00
N ALA A 54 12.92 15.88 2.67
CA ALA A 54 13.25 16.17 4.06
C ALA A 54 12.87 14.99 4.98
N ASP A 55 11.75 14.33 4.72
CA ASP A 55 11.30 13.15 5.43
C ASP A 55 12.24 11.96 5.23
N VAL A 56 12.61 11.62 3.99
CA VAL A 56 13.57 10.53 3.71
C VAL A 56 14.95 10.80 4.30
N ARG A 57 15.43 12.06 4.26
CA ARG A 57 16.72 12.44 4.89
C ARG A 57 16.69 12.25 6.40
N ARG A 58 15.54 12.46 7.04
CA ARG A 58 15.36 12.29 8.50
C ARG A 58 15.16 10.83 8.89
N ASP A 59 14.31 10.12 8.17
CA ASP A 59 14.03 8.69 8.36
C ASP A 59 14.02 8.00 6.98
N PRO A 60 15.06 7.22 6.65
CA PRO A 60 15.18 6.63 5.33
C PRO A 60 14.14 5.52 5.09
N ARG A 61 13.40 5.06 6.10
CA ARG A 61 12.44 3.97 5.93
C ARG A 61 11.23 4.45 5.13
N VAL A 62 11.00 3.81 3.98
CA VAL A 62 9.86 4.10 3.11
C VAL A 62 9.06 2.86 2.78
N THR A 63 7.81 3.07 2.40
CA THR A 63 6.99 2.06 1.72
C THR A 63 6.60 2.60 0.35
N VAL A 64 6.70 1.76 -0.68
CA VAL A 64 6.26 2.07 -2.04
C VAL A 64 5.28 1.00 -2.49
N LEU A 65 4.10 1.42 -2.92
CA LEU A 65 3.09 0.55 -3.51
C LEU A 65 2.96 0.88 -5.00
N VAL A 66 3.22 -0.09 -5.87
CA VAL A 66 2.96 -0.01 -7.31
C VAL A 66 1.78 -0.92 -7.61
N HIS A 67 0.69 -0.37 -8.14
CA HIS A 67 -0.50 -1.18 -8.47
C HIS A 67 -0.75 -1.18 -9.97
N ASP A 68 -1.32 -2.28 -10.46
CA ASP A 68 -1.86 -2.37 -11.81
C ASP A 68 -3.09 -1.47 -11.90
N ARG A 69 -3.06 -0.46 -12.79
CA ARG A 69 -4.19 0.46 -12.97
C ARG A 69 -5.48 -0.22 -13.45
N ASP A 70 -5.36 -1.30 -14.22
CA ASP A 70 -6.50 -2.00 -14.80
C ASP A 70 -6.98 -3.13 -13.88
N ARG A 71 -6.13 -3.54 -12.92
CA ARG A 71 -6.38 -4.62 -11.98
C ARG A 71 -5.96 -4.20 -10.57
N PRO A 72 -6.68 -3.28 -9.89
CA PRO A 72 -6.21 -2.65 -8.65
C PRO A 72 -5.86 -3.63 -7.50
N ALA A 73 -6.47 -4.82 -7.48
CA ALA A 73 -6.14 -5.89 -6.54
C ALA A 73 -4.74 -6.51 -6.75
N ARG A 74 -4.11 -6.25 -7.90
CA ARG A 74 -2.74 -6.66 -8.25
C ARG A 74 -1.79 -5.50 -7.97
N PHE A 75 -0.94 -5.67 -6.98
CA PHE A 75 0.06 -4.68 -6.61
C PHE A 75 1.35 -5.36 -6.13
N VAL A 76 2.40 -4.56 -6.07
CA VAL A 76 3.67 -4.87 -5.43
C VAL A 76 3.93 -3.81 -4.39
N GLU A 77 4.25 -4.26 -3.19
CA GLU A 77 4.71 -3.40 -2.11
C GLU A 77 6.21 -3.62 -1.90
N LEU A 78 6.94 -2.52 -1.79
CA LEU A 78 8.37 -2.48 -1.53
C LEU A 78 8.56 -1.71 -0.23
N ARG A 79 9.28 -2.29 0.72
CA ARG A 79 9.70 -1.57 1.93
C ARG A 79 11.19 -1.67 2.08
N GLY A 80 11.79 -0.58 2.54
CA GLY A 80 13.23 -0.53 2.72
C GLY A 80 13.71 0.88 2.99
N PRO A 81 15.02 1.05 3.22
CA PRO A 81 15.62 2.36 3.21
C PRO A 81 15.49 2.98 1.82
N ALA A 82 15.43 4.30 1.77
CA ALA A 82 15.55 5.13 0.59
C ALA A 82 16.78 6.01 0.75
N GLN A 83 17.47 6.25 -0.36
CA GLN A 83 18.59 7.17 -0.39
C GLN A 83 18.22 8.43 -1.15
N VAL A 84 18.90 9.52 -0.84
CA VAL A 84 18.79 10.76 -1.59
C VAL A 84 20.09 11.00 -2.32
N THR A 85 20.02 10.94 -3.65
CA THR A 85 21.12 11.26 -4.56
C THR A 85 20.65 12.30 -5.58
N GLU A 86 21.58 13.02 -6.17
CA GLU A 86 21.37 13.95 -7.28
C GLU A 86 21.86 13.36 -8.62
N GLU A 87 22.55 12.21 -8.55
CA GLU A 87 23.11 11.49 -9.69
C GLU A 87 22.01 11.05 -10.67
N ASP A 88 22.25 11.24 -11.98
CA ASP A 88 21.41 10.82 -13.12
C ASP A 88 19.95 11.27 -13.13
N ALA A 89 19.57 12.11 -12.18
CA ALA A 89 18.18 12.41 -11.93
C ALA A 89 17.55 13.32 -13.01
N ARG A 90 18.39 13.98 -13.81
CA ARG A 90 17.99 14.67 -15.04
C ARG A 90 17.59 13.68 -16.15
N SER A 91 18.47 12.73 -16.47
CA SER A 91 18.25 11.69 -17.49
C SER A 91 17.01 10.84 -17.21
N LEU A 92 16.79 10.55 -15.92
CA LEU A 92 15.70 9.72 -15.45
C LEU A 92 14.32 10.39 -15.53
N VAL A 93 14.23 11.72 -15.45
CA VAL A 93 12.95 12.44 -15.68
C VAL A 93 12.63 12.54 -17.16
N ASP A 94 13.62 12.82 -18.00
CA ASP A 94 13.43 12.91 -19.46
C ASP A 94 12.89 11.58 -20.00
N THR A 95 13.53 10.47 -19.60
CA THR A 95 13.08 9.10 -19.94
C THR A 95 11.64 8.84 -19.48
N ARG A 96 11.24 9.39 -18.32
CA ARG A 96 9.90 9.18 -17.76
C ARG A 96 8.83 10.06 -18.37
N ALA A 97 9.12 11.31 -18.68
CA ALA A 97 8.14 12.19 -19.33
C ALA A 97 7.68 11.55 -20.64
N GLN A 98 8.63 11.03 -21.43
CA GLN A 98 8.36 10.24 -22.61
C GLN A 98 7.51 9.00 -22.30
N ARG A 99 7.88 8.23 -21.27
CA ARG A 99 7.17 6.99 -20.89
C ARG A 99 5.72 7.22 -20.42
N TYR A 100 5.47 8.23 -19.59
CA TYR A 100 4.18 8.45 -18.94
C TYR A 100 3.26 9.38 -19.71
N THR A 101 3.80 10.32 -20.48
CA THR A 101 3.00 11.34 -21.17
C THR A 101 3.14 11.30 -22.69
N ARG A 102 4.08 10.51 -23.23
CA ARG A 102 4.46 10.49 -24.66
C ARG A 102 4.87 11.87 -25.19
N LYS A 103 5.35 12.73 -24.30
CA LYS A 103 5.82 14.08 -24.60
C LYS A 103 7.20 14.28 -24.00
N ASP A 104 7.96 15.16 -24.61
CA ASP A 104 9.21 15.63 -24.02
C ASP A 104 8.94 16.37 -22.71
N HIS A 105 9.87 16.24 -21.76
CA HIS A 105 9.82 17.01 -20.54
C HIS A 105 10.04 18.50 -20.87
N VAL A 106 9.03 19.34 -20.62
CA VAL A 106 9.17 20.79 -20.73
C VAL A 106 10.04 21.27 -19.57
N ARG A 107 11.26 21.71 -19.89
CA ARG A 107 12.30 22.06 -18.92
C ARG A 107 12.03 23.42 -18.27
N GLY A 108 12.34 23.51 -16.97
CA GLY A 108 12.41 24.77 -16.22
C GLY A 108 13.82 25.37 -16.24
N GLY A 109 14.05 26.44 -15.48
CA GLY A 109 15.40 27.02 -15.32
C GLY A 109 16.38 26.06 -14.60
N VAL A 110 17.69 26.24 -14.79
CA VAL A 110 18.75 25.35 -14.26
C VAL A 110 18.67 25.13 -12.74
N ALA A 111 18.20 26.13 -11.99
CA ALA A 111 17.99 26.06 -10.54
C ALA A 111 16.74 25.27 -10.10
N GLU A 112 15.76 25.05 -11.00
CA GLU A 112 14.57 24.23 -10.71
C GLU A 112 14.80 22.72 -10.94
N GLU A 113 15.92 22.37 -11.57
CA GLU A 113 16.25 20.99 -11.96
C GLU A 113 17.21 20.29 -11.00
N ALA A 114 17.83 21.03 -10.07
CA ALA A 114 18.66 20.48 -9.01
C ALA A 114 17.79 19.86 -7.91
N ASP A 115 18.31 18.81 -7.29
CA ASP A 115 17.69 17.97 -6.28
C ASP A 115 16.60 17.01 -6.80
N ARG A 116 17.01 15.81 -7.20
CA ARG A 116 16.07 14.76 -7.61
C ARG A 116 16.44 13.40 -7.03
N VAL A 117 15.68 13.00 -6.02
CA VAL A 117 15.94 11.91 -5.07
C VAL A 117 15.52 10.54 -5.59
N VAL A 118 16.36 9.52 -5.40
CA VAL A 118 16.14 8.12 -5.82
C VAL A 118 15.97 7.19 -4.61
N PRO A 119 14.73 6.81 -4.23
CA PRO A 119 14.50 5.81 -3.19
C PRO A 119 15.00 4.41 -3.61
N ARG A 120 16.26 4.07 -3.31
CA ARG A 120 16.84 2.75 -3.62
C ARG A 120 16.47 1.72 -2.55
N GLY A 121 15.58 0.79 -2.89
CA GLY A 121 15.24 -0.35 -2.03
C GLY A 121 15.41 -1.68 -2.76
N THR A 122 16.04 -2.67 -2.11
CA THR A 122 16.10 -4.05 -2.60
C THR A 122 14.84 -4.81 -2.14
N PRO A 123 14.01 -5.36 -3.05
CA PRO A 123 12.86 -6.17 -2.66
C PRO A 123 13.30 -7.41 -1.85
N SER A 124 13.08 -7.47 -0.53
CA SER A 124 13.37 -8.72 0.20
C SER A 124 12.28 -9.77 -0.06
N ARG A 125 12.69 -11.03 -0.26
CA ARG A 125 11.80 -12.18 -0.43
C ARG A 125 11.02 -12.44 0.87
N LEU A 126 9.75 -12.83 0.75
CA LEU A 126 9.01 -13.51 1.83
C LEU A 126 9.78 -14.74 2.33
N PRO A 127 9.79 -15.04 3.64
CA PRO A 127 9.99 -16.39 4.12
C PRO A 127 8.93 -17.30 3.50
N ARG A 128 9.34 -18.45 2.95
CA ARG A 128 8.39 -19.51 2.57
C ARG A 128 7.79 -20.09 3.85
N GLY A 129 6.56 -19.72 4.17
CA GLY A 129 5.79 -20.33 5.26
C GLY A 129 4.74 -21.31 4.74
N GLY A 130 4.96 -22.60 5.00
CA GLY A 130 3.93 -23.62 5.23
C GLY A 130 3.05 -24.08 4.06
N SER A 131 3.27 -25.32 3.63
CA SER A 131 2.35 -26.11 2.80
C SER A 131 0.98 -26.30 3.45
N GLY A 132 -0.09 -25.99 2.72
CA GLY A 132 -1.46 -26.44 2.97
C GLY A 132 -2.29 -26.29 1.71
N GLY A 133 -2.51 -27.40 0.99
CA GLY A 133 -3.02 -27.44 -0.37
C GLY A 133 -4.54 -27.28 -0.49
N GLY A 134 -4.97 -26.95 -1.72
CA GLY A 134 -6.37 -26.88 -2.14
C GLY A 134 -6.55 -25.97 -3.37
N ASP A 135 -5.92 -26.32 -4.49
CA ASP A 135 -6.12 -25.66 -5.78
C ASP A 135 -7.39 -26.21 -6.45
N SER A 136 -8.37 -25.32 -6.69
CA SER A 136 -9.38 -25.54 -7.72
C SER A 136 -9.71 -24.22 -8.41
N GLY A 137 -8.93 -23.90 -9.45
CA GLY A 137 -9.46 -23.34 -10.69
C GLY A 137 -9.87 -21.87 -10.70
N THR A 138 -9.11 -21.09 -11.47
CA THR A 138 -9.34 -19.72 -11.98
C THR A 138 -8.97 -18.56 -11.05
N GLY A 139 -7.86 -17.88 -11.40
CA GLY A 139 -7.49 -16.58 -10.86
C GLY A 139 -6.37 -16.62 -9.83
N ARG A 140 -5.15 -16.32 -10.28
CA ARG A 140 -3.97 -16.10 -9.45
C ARG A 140 -4.27 -14.96 -8.44
N GLY A 141 -4.59 -15.32 -7.20
CA GLY A 141 -4.91 -14.39 -6.11
C GLY A 141 -3.77 -13.40 -5.79
N PRO A 142 -4.07 -12.34 -5.03
CA PRO A 142 -3.15 -11.22 -4.83
C PRO A 142 -1.85 -11.68 -4.16
N SER A 143 -0.71 -11.36 -4.76
CA SER A 143 0.61 -11.57 -4.17
C SER A 143 0.84 -10.55 -3.06
N ARG A 144 0.34 -10.83 -1.85
CA ARG A 144 0.64 -10.04 -0.65
C ARG A 144 2.05 -10.36 -0.12
N CYS A 145 2.87 -9.34 0.12
CA CYS A 145 4.05 -9.39 0.99
C CYS A 145 4.09 -8.13 1.85
N VAL A 146 4.17 -8.32 3.17
CA VAL A 146 4.17 -7.32 4.24
C VAL A 146 5.61 -6.95 4.61
N ALA A 147 5.82 -5.79 5.23
CA ALA A 147 7.05 -5.49 5.95
C ALA A 147 6.82 -4.72 7.27
N TRP A 148 7.91 -4.32 7.91
CA TRP A 148 8.01 -4.02 9.34
C TRP A 148 7.38 -2.70 9.79
N VAL A 149 6.69 -2.78 10.93
CA VAL A 149 6.27 -1.66 11.80
C VAL A 149 7.32 -1.56 12.92
N PRO A 150 7.74 -0.37 13.39
CA PRO A 150 8.59 -0.25 14.58
C PRO A 150 8.01 -1.08 15.73
N ALA A 151 8.84 -1.70 16.57
CA ALA A 151 8.34 -2.39 17.74
C ALA A 151 7.52 -1.40 18.58
N THR A 152 6.22 -1.62 18.62
CA THR A 152 5.30 -0.96 19.52
C THR A 152 4.74 -2.04 20.42
N ASP A 153 4.59 -1.73 21.70
CA ASP A 153 4.00 -2.65 22.66
C ASP A 153 2.54 -3.00 22.30
N ARG A 154 1.94 -2.26 21.36
CA ARG A 154 0.54 -2.41 20.93
C ARG A 154 0.39 -2.27 19.42
N LEU A 155 -0.33 -3.21 18.81
CA LEU A 155 -0.76 -3.15 17.42
C LEU A 155 -2.29 -3.20 17.39
N VAL A 156 -2.92 -2.22 16.77
CA VAL A 156 -4.36 -2.26 16.47
C VAL A 156 -4.53 -2.78 15.05
N VAL A 157 -5.27 -3.88 14.90
CA VAL A 157 -5.64 -4.47 13.61
C VAL A 157 -7.12 -4.22 13.40
N GLU A 158 -7.46 -3.38 12.42
CA GLU A 158 -8.84 -3.00 12.10
C GLU A 158 -9.31 -3.69 10.80
N GLY A 159 -10.62 -3.90 10.69
CA GLY A 159 -11.31 -4.36 9.49
C GLY A 159 -12.05 -5.67 9.70
N VAL A 160 -12.94 -6.00 8.76
CA VAL A 160 -13.86 -7.15 8.84
C VAL A 160 -13.18 -8.45 9.30
N GLY A 161 -11.98 -8.72 8.80
CA GLY A 161 -11.26 -9.96 9.06
C GLY A 161 -10.48 -10.04 10.38
N CYS A 162 -10.37 -8.96 11.16
CA CYS A 162 -9.52 -8.98 12.38
C CYS A 162 -10.09 -9.85 13.51
N GLY A 163 -11.38 -10.17 13.42
CA GLY A 163 -12.09 -11.03 14.36
C GLY A 163 -12.01 -12.54 14.10
N ALA A 164 -11.35 -12.99 13.01
CA ALA A 164 -11.31 -14.40 12.63
C ALA A 164 -10.88 -15.32 13.79
N ASP A 165 -11.50 -16.48 13.90
CA ASP A 165 -11.27 -17.44 14.99
C ASP A 165 -9.78 -17.86 15.10
N VAL A 166 -9.14 -18.02 13.95
CA VAL A 166 -7.72 -18.38 13.79
C VAL A 166 -6.78 -17.33 14.39
N LEU A 167 -7.24 -16.09 14.58
CA LEU A 167 -6.45 -15.01 15.18
C LEU A 167 -6.54 -14.98 16.71
N THR A 168 -7.41 -15.79 17.33
CA THR A 168 -7.63 -15.80 18.79
C THR A 168 -6.34 -16.04 19.56
N ALA A 169 -5.47 -16.94 19.09
CA ALA A 169 -4.19 -17.24 19.74
C ALA A 169 -3.14 -16.10 19.64
N TYR A 170 -3.38 -15.10 18.78
CA TYR A 170 -2.41 -14.06 18.45
C TYR A 170 -2.83 -12.67 18.90
N ARG A 171 -4.08 -12.49 19.34
CA ARG A 171 -4.62 -11.20 19.80
C ARG A 171 -4.67 -11.17 21.32
N SER A 172 -4.31 -10.02 21.91
CA SER A 172 -4.49 -9.78 23.35
C SER A 172 -5.92 -9.40 23.72
N GLY A 173 -6.74 -9.03 22.74
CA GLY A 173 -8.16 -8.72 22.91
C GLY A 173 -8.83 -8.36 21.58
N LEU A 174 -10.14 -8.45 21.55
CA LEU A 174 -11.01 -8.10 20.42
C LEU A 174 -12.04 -7.06 20.86
N ILE A 175 -12.12 -5.97 20.10
CA ILE A 175 -13.12 -4.92 20.28
C ILE A 175 -14.11 -4.99 19.13
N TRP A 176 -15.39 -5.16 19.44
CA TRP A 176 -16.49 -5.09 18.49
C TRP A 176 -17.16 -3.72 18.58
N ILE A 177 -17.31 -3.05 17.44
CA ILE A 177 -18.05 -1.79 17.35
C ILE A 177 -19.39 -2.10 16.70
N GLU A 178 -20.45 -2.06 17.51
CA GLU A 178 -21.82 -2.32 17.12
C GLU A 178 -22.49 -1.04 16.61
N ALA A 179 -23.16 -1.10 15.47
CA ALA A 179 -23.97 -0.01 14.96
C ALA A 179 -25.11 -0.59 14.10
N PRO A 180 -26.36 -0.13 14.23
CA PRO A 180 -27.43 -0.40 13.29
C PRO A 180 -27.01 -0.34 11.82
N ASP A 181 -27.53 -1.28 11.03
CA ASP A 181 -27.23 -1.39 9.60
C ASP A 181 -27.55 -0.10 8.82
N GLU A 182 -28.61 0.60 9.21
CA GLU A 182 -28.98 1.88 8.62
C GLU A 182 -27.88 2.92 8.84
N VAL A 183 -27.37 3.04 10.07
CA VAL A 183 -26.27 3.96 10.42
C VAL A 183 -24.98 3.56 9.72
N ARG A 184 -24.67 2.26 9.65
CA ARG A 184 -23.52 1.75 8.89
C ARG A 184 -23.63 2.12 7.41
N ARG A 185 -24.81 1.95 6.82
CA ARG A 185 -25.09 2.27 5.41
C ARG A 185 -24.97 3.76 5.15
N GLU A 186 -25.61 4.58 5.96
CA GLU A 186 -25.55 6.04 5.85
C GLU A 186 -24.11 6.54 5.91
N ARG A 187 -23.32 6.07 6.88
CA ARG A 187 -21.91 6.44 7.02
C ARG A 187 -21.05 5.96 5.84
N ALA A 188 -21.31 4.75 5.34
CA ALA A 188 -20.62 4.23 4.16
C ALA A 188 -20.94 5.04 2.91
N MET A 189 -22.22 5.41 2.70
CA MET A 189 -22.63 6.26 1.59
C MET A 189 -22.06 7.69 1.71
N ALA A 190 -22.03 8.26 2.92
CA ALA A 190 -21.45 9.57 3.17
C ALA A 190 -19.94 9.60 2.90
N ARG A 191 -19.22 8.51 3.18
CA ARG A 191 -17.77 8.40 2.99
C ARG A 191 -17.38 8.09 1.55
N ASP A 192 -18.04 7.09 0.95
CA ASP A 192 -17.57 6.43 -0.28
C ASP A 192 -18.56 6.56 -1.46
N GLY A 193 -19.78 7.08 -1.22
CA GLY A 193 -20.75 7.50 -2.24
C GLY A 193 -21.06 6.46 -3.32
N ASP A 194 -21.16 6.93 -4.57
CA ASP A 194 -21.55 6.15 -5.75
C ASP A 194 -20.59 5.01 -6.09
N THR A 195 -19.36 5.03 -5.56
CA THR A 195 -18.39 3.94 -5.75
C THR A 195 -18.74 2.74 -4.86
N TYR A 196 -19.40 2.99 -3.73
CA TYR A 196 -19.73 1.99 -2.71
C TYR A 196 -21.16 1.47 -2.86
N ALA A 197 -22.09 2.34 -3.27
CA ALA A 197 -23.52 2.04 -3.38
C ALA A 197 -23.85 0.77 -4.19
N PRO A 198 -23.23 0.48 -5.35
CA PRO A 198 -23.56 -0.72 -6.14
C PRO A 198 -23.12 -2.04 -5.49
N HIS A 199 -22.30 -1.98 -4.44
CA HIS A 199 -21.65 -3.15 -3.84
C HIS A 199 -22.11 -3.44 -2.41
N TRP A 200 -22.86 -2.52 -1.79
CA TRP A 200 -23.33 -2.60 -0.41
C TRP A 200 -23.93 -3.97 -0.05
N GLU A 201 -24.95 -4.41 -0.78
CA GLU A 201 -25.65 -5.66 -0.51
C GLU A 201 -24.75 -6.90 -0.64
N ARG A 202 -23.73 -6.84 -1.50
CA ARG A 202 -22.77 -7.93 -1.64
C ARG A 202 -21.83 -7.96 -0.44
N TRP A 203 -21.36 -6.81 0.01
CA TRP A 203 -20.42 -6.72 1.12
C TRP A 203 -21.06 -7.05 2.46
N VAL A 204 -22.27 -6.55 2.74
CA VAL A 204 -23.01 -6.94 3.96
C VAL A 204 -23.17 -8.46 4.03
N ARG A 205 -23.58 -9.11 2.92
CA ARG A 205 -23.69 -10.59 2.90
C ARG A 205 -22.37 -11.31 3.16
N HIS A 206 -21.26 -10.79 2.64
CA HIS A 206 -19.94 -11.36 2.91
C HIS A 206 -19.52 -11.17 4.37
N GLU A 207 -19.82 -10.00 4.95
CA GLU A 207 -19.54 -9.68 6.35
C GLU A 207 -20.35 -10.58 7.28
N ASP A 208 -21.66 -10.68 7.08
CA ASP A 208 -22.55 -11.52 7.89
C ASP A 208 -22.13 -13.00 7.86
N ALA A 209 -21.84 -13.51 6.66
CA ALA A 209 -21.37 -14.89 6.50
C ALA A 209 -20.04 -15.13 7.22
N PHE A 210 -19.11 -14.16 7.14
CA PHE A 210 -17.84 -14.24 7.84
C PHE A 210 -18.02 -14.18 9.37
N TYR A 211 -18.84 -13.26 9.87
CA TYR A 211 -19.10 -13.09 11.30
C TYR A 211 -19.77 -14.32 11.92
N ALA A 212 -20.75 -14.91 11.22
CA ALA A 212 -21.41 -16.14 11.66
C ALA A 212 -20.44 -17.33 11.70
N ALA A 213 -19.62 -17.50 10.65
CA ALA A 213 -18.68 -18.61 10.57
C ALA A 213 -17.58 -18.55 11.64
N ASN A 214 -17.22 -17.35 12.10
CA ASN A 214 -16.13 -17.13 13.04
C ASN A 214 -16.62 -16.74 14.44
N ASP A 215 -17.93 -16.70 14.71
CA ASP A 215 -18.53 -16.20 15.96
C ASP A 215 -17.88 -14.89 16.48
N VAL A 216 -17.61 -13.95 15.58
CA VAL A 216 -16.72 -12.81 15.87
C VAL A 216 -17.25 -11.96 17.02
N ARG A 217 -18.56 -11.70 17.02
CA ARG A 217 -19.21 -10.92 18.08
C ARG A 217 -19.24 -11.68 19.40
N GLY A 218 -19.45 -12.99 19.39
CA GLY A 218 -19.45 -13.82 20.61
C GLY A 218 -18.09 -13.88 21.30
N GLN A 219 -17.02 -13.73 20.52
CA GLN A 219 -15.64 -13.72 21.02
C GLN A 219 -15.13 -12.34 21.44
N ALA A 220 -15.92 -11.27 21.31
CA ALA A 220 -15.47 -9.92 21.62
C ALA A 220 -15.33 -9.69 23.13
N ASP A 221 -14.16 -9.23 23.57
CA ASP A 221 -13.89 -8.89 24.98
C ASP A 221 -14.54 -7.56 25.38
N LEU A 222 -14.75 -6.68 24.40
CA LEU A 222 -15.42 -5.39 24.57
C LEU A 222 -16.36 -5.11 23.39
N ILE A 223 -17.61 -4.82 23.71
CA ILE A 223 -18.62 -4.37 22.74
C ILE A 223 -18.88 -2.88 22.98
N ILE A 224 -18.63 -2.07 21.96
CA ILE A 224 -18.89 -0.63 21.96
C ILE A 224 -20.10 -0.35 21.08
N GLN A 225 -21.14 0.26 21.65
CA GLN A 225 -22.30 0.73 20.88
C GLN A 225 -21.97 2.05 20.18
N ASN A 226 -22.28 2.14 18.89
CA ASN A 226 -21.87 3.24 18.02
C ASN A 226 -22.99 3.66 17.05
N GLY A 227 -24.14 3.98 17.64
CA GLY A 227 -25.24 4.66 16.95
C GLY A 227 -26.11 3.72 16.16
#